data_AF-A0AAU6SEM1-F1
#
_entry.id   AF-A0AAU6SEM1-F1
#
_cell.length_a   1.000
_cell.length_b   1.000
_cell.length_c   1.000
_cell.angle_alpha   90.00
_cell.angle_beta   90.00
_cell.angle_gamma   90.00
#
_symmetry.space_group_name_H-M   'P 1'
#
loop_
_entity.id
_entity.type
_entity.pdbx_description
1 polymer ?
#
loop_
_entity_poly.entity_id
_entity_poly.type
_entity_poly.pdbx_seq_one_letter_code
_entity_poly.pdbx_strand_id
1 'polypeptide(L)'
;MIVGTLLGLVVWAATRRGRDPLRGRLRWLAVAAGLLPVLVTVFYAVAGIIPALLAALTPDVFFMLWETRFVAPLVAGLASLALLTVPGPASSPIPFAAVARRTAFTYVGKGWLVTAVALIAVTVALSVAAGMASTVDEEGRYTMFSFNIGTFTVSTTIYGWHYSLPALALVLALAGCGWAALAFVARSPLSEPWEHQASTRRTRSRNIAVAITAALSLHLGLILGSLAGTSTLQGGMPTDSAGDITVQAPFAALTPLLSASSFVFAAVGIALWLSVTLTAVPVPGRVRRTTSALAS
;
A
#
# COMPACT_ATOMS: atom_id res chain seq x y z
N MET A 1 -2.71 9.87 8.78
CA MET A 1 -4.07 9.37 8.46
C MET A 1 -4.96 10.48 7.89
N ILE A 2 -5.31 11.51 8.68
CA ILE A 2 -6.20 12.62 8.26
C ILE A 2 -5.74 13.29 6.95
N VAL A 3 -4.44 13.63 6.85
CA VAL A 3 -3.87 14.23 5.64
C VAL A 3 -4.02 13.32 4.42
N GLY A 4 -3.79 12.00 4.56
CA GLY A 4 -3.98 11.03 3.48
C GLY A 4 -5.43 10.92 3.05
N THR A 5 -6.37 10.94 4.00
CA THR A 5 -7.80 10.96 3.71
C THR A 5 -8.22 12.21 2.95
N LEU A 6 -7.80 13.39 3.40
CA LEU A 6 -8.08 14.66 2.74
C LEU A 6 -7.48 14.70 1.33
N LEU A 7 -6.22 14.28 1.18
CA LEU A 7 -5.53 14.25 -0.11
C LEU A 7 -6.21 13.26 -1.08
N GLY A 8 -6.62 12.09 -0.59
CA GLY A 8 -7.42 11.13 -1.36
C GLY A 8 -8.74 11.71 -1.86
N LEU A 9 -9.46 12.43 -1.00
CA LEU A 9 -10.71 13.10 -1.36
C LEU A 9 -10.50 14.22 -2.39
N VAL A 10 -9.46 15.04 -2.23
CA VAL A 10 -9.12 16.13 -3.16
C VAL A 10 -8.73 15.58 -4.53
N VAL A 11 -7.82 14.61 -4.59
CA VAL A 11 -7.38 13.96 -5.84
C VAL A 11 -8.55 13.27 -6.53
N TRP A 12 -9.44 12.62 -5.76
CA TRP A 12 -10.66 12.06 -6.32
C TRP A 12 -11.57 13.15 -6.89
N ALA A 13 -11.85 14.21 -6.13
CA ALA A 13 -12.73 15.30 -6.56
C ALA A 13 -12.22 16.00 -7.83
N ALA A 14 -10.90 16.17 -7.95
CA ALA A 14 -10.26 16.75 -9.13
C ALA A 14 -10.32 15.82 -10.35
N THR A 15 -10.18 14.50 -10.15
CA THR A 15 -10.04 13.54 -11.25
C THR A 15 -11.30 12.75 -11.60
N ARG A 16 -12.43 12.99 -10.90
CA ARG A 16 -13.70 12.26 -11.12
C ARG A 16 -14.41 12.57 -12.44
N ARG A 17 -14.08 13.67 -13.13
CA ARG A 17 -14.74 14.06 -14.39
C ARG A 17 -14.37 13.07 -15.50
N GLY A 18 -15.38 12.41 -16.09
CA GLY A 18 -15.22 11.50 -17.24
C GLY A 18 -14.97 10.02 -16.89
N ARG A 19 -15.33 9.57 -15.68
CA ARG A 19 -15.23 8.16 -15.28
C ARG A 19 -16.60 7.51 -15.22
N ASP A 20 -16.74 6.37 -15.90
CA ASP A 20 -17.91 5.50 -15.73
C ASP A 20 -17.79 4.76 -14.39
N PRO A 21 -18.76 4.89 -13.48
CA PRO A 21 -18.74 4.20 -12.20
C PRO A 21 -18.95 2.70 -12.40
N LEU A 22 -18.27 1.89 -11.58
CA LEU A 22 -18.54 0.45 -11.54
C LEU A 22 -19.97 0.17 -11.06
N ARG A 23 -20.66 -0.76 -11.72
CA ARG A 23 -22.06 -1.13 -11.44
C ARG A 23 -22.17 -2.55 -10.86
N GLY A 24 -23.30 -2.81 -10.19
CA GLY A 24 -23.65 -4.13 -9.67
C GLY A 24 -22.63 -4.70 -8.68
N ARG A 25 -22.33 -5.99 -8.77
CA ARG A 25 -21.40 -6.72 -7.89
C ARG A 25 -19.99 -6.11 -7.86
N LEU A 26 -19.51 -5.61 -9.00
CA LEU A 26 -18.17 -5.02 -9.12
C LEU A 26 -18.01 -3.75 -8.28
N ARG A 27 -19.10 -3.01 -8.05
CA ARG A 27 -19.13 -1.83 -7.18
C ARG A 27 -18.75 -2.19 -5.75
N TRP A 28 -19.42 -3.19 -5.19
CA TRP A 28 -19.21 -3.62 -3.80
C TRP A 28 -17.84 -4.26 -3.60
N LEU A 29 -17.35 -5.01 -4.58
CA LEU A 29 -16.00 -5.58 -4.56
C LEU A 29 -14.93 -4.49 -4.57
N ALA A 30 -15.10 -3.42 -5.35
CA ALA A 30 -14.17 -2.29 -5.34
C ALA A 30 -14.20 -1.52 -4.01
N VAL A 31 -15.37 -1.36 -3.39
CA VAL A 31 -15.51 -0.76 -2.06
C VAL A 31 -14.79 -1.61 -1.01
N ALA A 32 -15.05 -2.92 -0.99
CA ALA A 32 -14.42 -3.85 -0.05
C ALA A 32 -12.89 -3.88 -0.25
N ALA A 33 -12.42 -3.97 -1.49
CA ALA A 33 -10.99 -3.95 -1.83
C ALA A 33 -10.31 -2.64 -1.43
N GLY A 34 -10.99 -1.49 -1.51
CA GLY A 34 -10.42 -0.22 -1.09
C GLY A 34 -10.47 0.01 0.42
N LEU A 35 -11.54 -0.42 1.11
CA LEU A 35 -11.71 -0.18 2.54
C LEU A 35 -10.93 -1.16 3.41
N LEU A 36 -10.81 -2.43 3.01
CA LEU A 36 -10.13 -3.45 3.81
C LEU A 36 -8.70 -3.03 4.22
N PRO A 37 -7.82 -2.56 3.32
CA PRO A 37 -6.48 -2.14 3.69
C PRO A 37 -6.45 -0.88 4.55
N VAL A 38 -7.39 0.04 4.35
CA VAL A 38 -7.52 1.25 5.18
C VAL A 38 -7.89 0.87 6.60
N LEU A 39 -8.86 -0.03 6.78
CA LEU A 39 -9.27 -0.52 8.10
C LEU A 39 -8.13 -1.24 8.81
N VAL A 40 -7.40 -2.11 8.12
CA VAL A 40 -6.20 -2.78 8.65
C VAL A 40 -5.15 -1.75 9.10
N THR A 41 -4.88 -0.74 8.27
CA THR A 41 -3.90 0.31 8.60
C THR A 41 -4.34 1.15 9.80
N VAL A 42 -5.61 1.52 9.87
CA VAL A 42 -6.18 2.27 10.99
C VAL A 42 -6.13 1.44 12.27
N PHE A 43 -6.45 0.14 12.20
CA PHE A 43 -6.35 -0.77 13.33
C PHE A 43 -4.94 -0.78 13.94
N TYR A 44 -3.90 -0.98 13.12
CA TYR A 44 -2.52 -0.95 13.59
C TYR A 44 -2.08 0.43 14.11
N ALA A 45 -2.51 1.51 13.46
CA ALA A 45 -2.20 2.87 13.92
C ALA A 45 -2.83 3.18 15.28
N VAL A 46 -4.09 2.79 15.49
CA VAL A 46 -4.80 2.98 16.77
C VAL A 46 -4.20 2.10 17.86
N ALA A 47 -3.92 0.83 17.56
CA ALA A 47 -3.27 -0.09 18.50
C ALA A 47 -1.92 0.46 18.98
N GLY A 48 -1.14 1.09 18.11
CA GLY A 48 0.14 1.72 18.49
C GLY A 48 0.02 3.01 19.32
N ILE A 49 -1.12 3.71 19.29
CA ILE A 49 -1.31 5.00 19.98
C ILE A 49 -1.98 4.85 21.34
N ILE A 50 -2.77 3.79 21.54
CA ILE A 50 -3.56 3.60 22.76
C ILE A 50 -2.97 2.44 23.57
N PRO A 51 -1.94 2.67 24.41
CA PRO A 51 -1.40 1.66 25.32
C PRO A 51 -2.47 0.98 26.17
N ALA A 52 -3.54 1.69 26.55
CA ALA A 52 -4.65 1.11 27.32
C ALA A 52 -5.44 0.04 26.55
N LEU A 53 -5.52 0.15 25.21
CA LEU A 53 -6.15 -0.88 24.36
C LEU A 53 -5.27 -2.14 24.32
N LEU A 54 -3.95 -1.94 24.36
CA LEU A 54 -2.95 -3.02 24.40
C LEU A 54 -2.78 -3.62 25.79
N ALA A 55 -2.98 -2.86 26.86
CA ALA A 55 -2.92 -3.34 28.24
C ALA A 55 -4.04 -4.35 28.57
N ALA A 56 -5.12 -4.35 27.78
CA ALA A 56 -6.17 -5.36 27.85
C ALA A 56 -5.81 -6.65 27.07
N LEU A 57 -4.77 -6.64 26.24
CA LEU A 57 -4.29 -7.82 25.50
C LEU A 57 -3.22 -8.55 26.31
N THR A 58 -3.15 -9.87 26.13
CA THR A 58 -2.02 -10.63 26.68
C THR A 58 -0.72 -10.22 25.97
N PRO A 59 0.45 -10.31 26.65
CA PRO A 59 1.75 -10.02 26.04
C PRO A 59 1.97 -10.75 24.71
N ASP A 60 1.52 -12.00 24.60
CA ASP A 60 1.62 -12.81 23.38
C ASP A 60 0.85 -12.20 22.20
N VAL A 61 -0.35 -11.70 22.44
CA VAL A 61 -1.18 -11.09 21.38
C VAL A 61 -0.60 -9.74 20.95
N PHE A 62 -0.11 -8.94 21.91
CA PHE A 62 0.60 -7.70 21.59
C PHE A 62 1.82 -7.99 20.70
N PHE A 63 2.61 -8.99 21.07
CA PHE A 63 3.80 -9.38 20.33
C PHE A 63 3.47 -9.87 18.92
N MET A 64 2.49 -10.77 18.79
CA MET A 64 1.99 -11.23 17.48
C MET A 64 1.50 -10.07 16.58
N LEU A 65 0.77 -9.11 17.15
CA LEU A 65 0.32 -7.92 16.41
C LEU A 65 1.52 -7.08 15.96
N TRP A 66 2.49 -6.88 16.83
CA TRP A 66 3.68 -6.09 16.50
C TRP A 66 4.54 -6.75 15.42
N GLU A 67 4.66 -8.08 15.43
CA GLU A 67 5.39 -8.84 14.41
C GLU A 67 4.71 -8.79 13.03
N THR A 68 3.39 -8.85 13.01
CA THR A 68 2.62 -8.95 11.75
C THR A 68 2.39 -7.60 11.06
N ARG A 69 2.65 -6.47 11.73
CA ARG A 69 2.40 -5.13 11.17
C ARG A 69 3.09 -4.86 9.83
N PHE A 70 4.30 -5.40 9.62
CA PHE A 70 5.08 -5.14 8.40
C PHE A 70 4.51 -5.88 7.19
N VAL A 71 3.91 -7.06 7.40
CA VAL A 71 3.30 -7.87 6.33
C VAL A 71 1.83 -7.51 6.09
N ALA A 72 1.15 -6.95 7.09
CA ALA A 72 -0.26 -6.59 7.04
C ALA A 72 -0.70 -5.79 5.79
N PRO A 73 -0.03 -4.69 5.38
CA PRO A 73 -0.44 -3.95 4.18
C PRO A 73 -0.29 -4.76 2.89
N LEU A 74 0.68 -5.68 2.82
CA LEU A 74 0.90 -6.54 1.65
C LEU A 74 -0.17 -7.65 1.58
N VAL A 75 -0.49 -8.28 2.71
CA VAL A 75 -1.57 -9.26 2.80
C VAL A 75 -2.92 -8.63 2.45
N ALA A 76 -3.22 -7.44 3.01
CA ALA A 76 -4.42 -6.70 2.65
C ALA A 76 -4.44 -6.30 1.16
N GLY A 77 -3.28 -5.96 0.60
CA GLY A 77 -3.11 -5.72 -0.84
C GLY A 77 -3.44 -6.95 -1.69
N LEU A 78 -2.92 -8.12 -1.33
CA LEU A 78 -3.22 -9.40 -2.00
C LEU A 78 -4.70 -9.76 -1.93
N ALA A 79 -5.32 -9.64 -0.75
CA ALA A 79 -6.76 -9.85 -0.56
C ALA A 79 -7.58 -8.90 -1.44
N SER A 80 -7.17 -7.64 -1.52
CA SER A 80 -7.82 -6.64 -2.37
C SER A 80 -7.67 -6.94 -3.86
N LEU A 81 -6.50 -7.43 -4.29
CA LEU A 81 -6.31 -7.92 -5.67
C LEU A 81 -7.25 -9.09 -5.98
N ALA A 82 -7.39 -10.05 -5.07
CA ALA A 82 -8.31 -11.18 -5.23
C ALA A 82 -9.77 -10.70 -5.40
N LEU A 83 -10.19 -9.67 -4.66
CA LEU A 83 -11.51 -9.07 -4.82
C LEU A 83 -11.68 -8.34 -6.17
N LEU A 84 -10.64 -7.64 -6.64
CA LEU A 84 -10.66 -6.89 -7.90
C LEU A 84 -10.59 -7.78 -9.16
N THR A 85 -10.07 -9.00 -9.04
CA THR A 85 -9.97 -9.96 -10.16
C THR A 85 -11.26 -10.72 -10.42
N VAL A 86 -12.20 -10.77 -9.46
CA VAL A 86 -13.48 -11.48 -9.63
C VAL A 86 -14.16 -11.05 -10.94
N PRO A 87 -14.52 -12.00 -11.81
CA PRO A 87 -15.15 -11.69 -13.09
C PRO A 87 -16.52 -11.03 -12.90
N GLY A 88 -16.86 -10.12 -13.80
CA GLY A 88 -18.22 -9.56 -13.89
C GLY A 88 -19.21 -10.62 -14.40
N PRO A 89 -20.53 -10.39 -14.23
CA PRO A 89 -21.54 -11.28 -14.78
C PRO A 89 -21.35 -11.43 -16.29
N ALA A 90 -21.24 -12.66 -16.77
CA ALA A 90 -21.21 -12.97 -18.18
C ALA A 90 -22.61 -12.75 -18.77
N SER A 91 -22.72 -12.06 -19.89
CA SER A 91 -23.93 -12.08 -20.72
C SER A 91 -23.56 -12.57 -22.12
N SER A 92 -24.56 -13.04 -22.88
CA SER A 92 -24.35 -13.72 -24.15
C SER A 92 -23.44 -12.91 -25.09
N PRO A 93 -22.42 -13.54 -25.69
CA PRO A 93 -21.50 -12.84 -26.58
C PRO A 93 -22.25 -12.35 -27.82
N ILE A 94 -22.21 -11.04 -28.06
CA ILE A 94 -22.57 -10.49 -29.37
C ILE A 94 -21.39 -10.78 -30.30
N PRO A 95 -21.56 -11.49 -31.42
CA PRO A 95 -20.46 -11.82 -32.31
C PRO A 95 -19.91 -10.54 -32.96
N PHE A 96 -18.67 -10.18 -32.61
CA PHE A 96 -17.91 -9.14 -33.31
C PHE A 96 -16.44 -9.57 -33.45
N ALA A 97 -15.86 -9.36 -34.63
CA ALA A 97 -14.45 -9.60 -34.90
C ALA A 97 -13.68 -8.28 -34.69
N ALA A 98 -12.94 -8.17 -33.60
CA ALA A 98 -12.02 -7.05 -33.38
C ALA A 98 -10.56 -7.51 -33.53
N VAL A 99 -9.87 -7.00 -34.55
CA VAL A 99 -8.50 -7.40 -34.97
C VAL A 99 -7.41 -6.59 -34.24
N ALA A 100 -7.72 -5.95 -33.10
CA ALA A 100 -6.72 -5.19 -32.33
C ALA A 100 -5.96 -6.11 -31.35
N ARG A 101 -4.62 -6.08 -31.38
CA ARG A 101 -3.75 -6.85 -30.47
C ARG A 101 -3.94 -6.35 -29.02
N ARG A 102 -4.71 -7.10 -28.22
CA ARG A 102 -5.03 -6.76 -26.82
C ARG A 102 -3.86 -7.15 -25.90
N THR A 103 -3.12 -6.18 -25.38
CA THR A 103 -2.05 -6.44 -24.39
C THR A 103 -2.42 -5.88 -23.01
N ALA A 104 -1.94 -6.51 -21.92
CA ALA A 104 -2.23 -6.07 -20.54
C ALA A 104 -1.79 -4.62 -20.28
N PHE A 105 -0.80 -4.14 -21.03
CA PHE A 105 -0.26 -2.79 -20.95
C PHE A 105 -1.08 -1.72 -21.67
N THR A 106 -1.98 -2.11 -22.57
CA THR A 106 -2.80 -1.16 -23.34
C THR A 106 -3.72 -0.33 -22.43
N TYR A 107 -4.10 -0.90 -21.27
CA TYR A 107 -5.08 -0.30 -20.36
C TYR A 107 -4.47 0.33 -19.11
N VAL A 108 -3.19 0.08 -18.83
CA VAL A 108 -2.46 0.63 -17.68
C VAL A 108 -1.57 1.77 -18.14
N GLY A 109 -1.66 2.92 -17.48
CA GLY A 109 -0.76 4.04 -17.76
C GLY A 109 0.67 3.68 -17.39
N LYS A 110 1.64 3.97 -18.27
CA LYS A 110 3.08 3.71 -18.05
C LYS A 110 3.59 4.22 -16.70
N GLY A 111 3.09 5.40 -16.27
CA GLY A 111 3.44 5.99 -14.98
C GLY A 111 3.20 5.06 -13.78
N TRP A 112 2.07 4.35 -13.75
CA TRP A 112 1.76 3.42 -12.64
C TRP A 112 2.74 2.25 -12.57
N LEU A 113 3.17 1.73 -13.72
CA LEU A 113 4.12 0.62 -13.76
C LEU A 113 5.51 1.07 -13.32
N VAL A 114 5.96 2.22 -13.81
CA VAL A 114 7.23 2.82 -13.39
C VAL A 114 7.23 3.08 -11.89
N THR A 115 6.15 3.67 -11.35
CA THR A 115 6.02 3.90 -9.91
C THR A 115 6.03 2.60 -9.11
N ALA A 116 5.29 1.57 -9.53
CA ALA A 116 5.27 0.29 -8.83
C ALA A 116 6.66 -0.38 -8.83
N VAL A 117 7.35 -0.37 -9.97
CA VAL A 117 8.72 -0.93 -10.09
C VAL A 117 9.70 -0.14 -9.22
N ALA A 118 9.63 1.19 -9.22
CA ALA A 118 10.46 2.03 -8.37
C ALA A 118 10.23 1.75 -6.87
N LEU A 119 8.96 1.61 -6.45
CA LEU A 119 8.62 1.26 -5.08
C LEU A 119 9.15 -0.13 -4.68
N ILE A 120 9.05 -1.12 -5.58
CA ILE A 120 9.62 -2.46 -5.35
C ILE A 120 11.14 -2.35 -5.18
N ALA A 121 11.83 -1.65 -6.09
CA ALA A 121 13.29 -1.50 -6.04
C ALA A 121 13.75 -0.84 -4.72
N VAL A 122 13.11 0.26 -4.31
CA VAL A 122 13.41 0.94 -3.04
C VAL A 122 13.11 0.04 -1.85
N THR A 123 11.98 -0.66 -1.86
CA THR A 123 11.60 -1.60 -0.79
C THR A 123 12.64 -2.70 -0.64
N VAL A 124 13.09 -3.30 -1.74
CA VAL A 124 14.14 -4.34 -1.75
C VAL A 124 15.45 -3.78 -1.22
N ALA A 125 15.89 -2.62 -1.71
CA ALA A 125 17.15 -2.00 -1.29
C ALA A 125 17.17 -1.71 0.22
N LEU A 126 16.11 -1.11 0.76
CA LEU A 126 16.00 -0.84 2.20
C LEU A 126 15.88 -2.12 3.02
N SER A 127 15.16 -3.13 2.53
CA SER A 127 15.04 -4.44 3.19
C SER A 127 16.38 -5.15 3.32
N VAL A 128 17.20 -5.11 2.26
CA VAL A 128 18.54 -5.68 2.27
C VAL A 128 19.46 -4.89 3.19
N ALA A 129 19.45 -3.56 3.09
CA ALA A 129 20.29 -2.71 3.94
C ALA A 129 19.96 -2.89 5.44
N ALA A 130 18.68 -2.88 5.80
CA ALA A 130 18.22 -3.08 7.17
C ALA A 130 18.49 -4.52 7.66
N GLY A 131 18.34 -5.52 6.79
CA GLY A 131 18.71 -6.90 7.06
C GLY A 131 20.20 -7.03 7.37
N MET A 132 21.07 -6.47 6.52
CA MET A 132 22.52 -6.47 6.75
C MET A 132 22.94 -5.76 8.03
N ALA A 133 22.22 -4.71 8.43
CA ALA A 133 22.47 -3.98 9.66
C ALA A 133 21.91 -4.68 10.92
N SER A 134 21.07 -5.70 10.76
CA SER A 134 20.40 -6.37 11.88
C SER A 134 21.28 -7.42 12.57
N THR A 135 21.16 -7.51 13.88
CA THR A 135 21.78 -8.49 14.76
C THR A 135 20.72 -9.41 15.37
N VAL A 136 21.15 -10.56 15.88
CA VAL A 136 20.28 -11.53 16.54
C VAL A 136 19.79 -11.01 17.90
N ASP A 137 18.52 -11.31 18.22
CA ASP A 137 17.94 -11.20 19.56
C ASP A 137 18.22 -12.45 20.41
N GLU A 138 17.67 -12.49 21.63
CA GLU A 138 17.82 -13.60 22.57
C GLU A 138 17.26 -14.92 22.03
N GLU A 139 16.27 -14.85 21.12
CA GLU A 139 15.68 -16.01 20.44
C GLU A 139 16.37 -16.36 19.11
N GLY A 140 17.47 -15.69 18.76
CA GLY A 140 18.22 -15.93 17.54
C GLY A 140 17.61 -15.32 16.27
N ARG A 141 16.65 -14.41 16.40
CA ARG A 141 16.01 -13.72 15.28
C ARG A 141 16.73 -12.41 14.98
N TYR A 142 16.92 -12.12 13.71
CA TYR A 142 17.54 -10.88 13.23
C TYR A 142 16.56 -9.71 13.29
N THR A 143 16.33 -9.17 14.49
CA THR A 143 15.34 -8.12 14.80
C THR A 143 15.96 -6.89 15.46
N MET A 144 17.23 -6.96 15.87
CA MET A 144 17.87 -5.91 16.65
C MET A 144 18.86 -5.11 15.81
N PHE A 145 19.06 -3.85 16.16
CA PHE A 145 20.17 -3.02 15.71
C PHE A 145 20.95 -2.62 16.95
N SER A 146 22.25 -2.88 16.96
CA SER A 146 23.12 -2.55 18.09
C SER A 146 24.37 -1.81 17.62
N PHE A 147 24.85 -0.89 18.45
CA PHE A 147 26.17 -0.30 18.28
C PHE A 147 26.84 -0.10 19.64
N ASN A 148 28.18 -0.10 19.63
CA ASN A 148 28.98 -0.03 20.84
C ASN A 148 29.40 1.41 21.14
N ILE A 149 29.28 1.79 22.42
CA ILE A 149 29.75 3.04 23.01
C ILE A 149 30.78 2.67 24.08
N GLY A 150 32.05 2.62 23.70
CA GLY A 150 33.11 2.12 24.57
C GLY A 150 32.84 0.67 24.99
N THR A 151 32.56 0.45 26.28
CA THR A 151 32.25 -0.87 26.86
C THR A 151 30.76 -1.21 26.91
N PHE A 152 29.88 -0.28 26.53
CA PHE A 152 28.42 -0.47 26.58
C PHE A 152 27.86 -0.70 25.18
N THR A 153 26.84 -1.55 25.08
CA THR A 153 26.09 -1.77 23.84
C THR A 153 24.69 -1.19 24.00
N VAL A 154 24.31 -0.33 23.05
CA VAL A 154 22.94 0.19 22.98
C VAL A 154 22.25 -0.50 21.83
N SER A 155 21.04 -0.99 22.07
CA SER A 155 20.28 -1.75 21.09
C SER A 155 18.83 -1.28 20.98
N THR A 156 18.24 -1.51 19.82
CA THR A 156 16.82 -1.24 19.56
C THR A 156 16.30 -2.19 18.49
N THR A 157 14.98 -2.32 18.36
CA THR A 157 14.37 -3.13 17.32
C THR A 157 14.43 -2.41 15.96
N ILE A 158 14.78 -3.15 14.91
CA ILE A 158 14.83 -2.69 13.52
C ILE A 158 14.05 -3.64 12.61
N TYR A 159 13.67 -3.17 11.42
CA TYR A 159 13.19 -3.99 10.31
C TYR A 159 14.33 -4.87 9.72
N GLY A 160 14.79 -5.86 10.50
CA GLY A 160 15.86 -6.79 10.12
C GLY A 160 15.39 -7.98 9.27
N TRP A 161 16.26 -8.98 9.08
CA TRP A 161 15.97 -10.16 8.23
C TRP A 161 14.71 -10.92 8.65
N HIS A 162 14.43 -10.98 9.95
CA HIS A 162 13.25 -11.67 10.46
C HIS A 162 11.94 -11.08 9.88
N TYR A 163 11.86 -9.75 9.77
CA TYR A 163 10.69 -9.07 9.21
C TYR A 163 10.76 -8.92 7.69
N SER A 164 11.96 -8.78 7.13
CA SER A 164 12.12 -8.45 5.71
C SER A 164 11.94 -9.66 4.80
N LEU A 165 12.33 -10.88 5.20
CA LEU A 165 12.18 -12.06 4.34
C LEU A 165 10.70 -12.39 4.02
N PRO A 166 9.78 -12.48 5.00
CA PRO A 166 8.37 -12.71 4.70
C PRO A 166 7.75 -11.57 3.87
N ALA A 167 8.14 -10.33 4.15
CA ALA A 167 7.67 -9.17 3.41
C ALA A 167 8.14 -9.18 1.94
N LEU A 168 9.40 -9.53 1.67
CA LEU A 168 9.92 -9.66 0.30
C LEU A 168 9.22 -10.76 -0.48
N ALA A 169 8.92 -11.90 0.15
CA ALA A 169 8.11 -12.95 -0.46
C ALA A 169 6.71 -12.44 -0.83
N LEU A 170 6.08 -11.66 0.05
CA LEU A 170 4.78 -11.04 -0.22
C LEU A 170 4.83 -9.94 -1.28
N VAL A 171 5.92 -9.16 -1.36
CA VAL A 171 6.14 -8.18 -2.45
C VAL A 171 6.22 -8.90 -3.79
N LEU A 172 6.95 -10.02 -3.86
CA LEU A 172 7.04 -10.83 -5.07
C LEU A 172 5.68 -11.44 -5.44
N ALA A 173 4.96 -11.97 -4.45
CA ALA A 173 3.60 -12.48 -4.65
C ALA A 173 2.65 -11.38 -5.13
N LEU A 174 2.70 -10.18 -4.55
CA LEU A 174 1.88 -9.04 -4.94
C LEU A 174 2.18 -8.61 -6.39
N ALA A 175 3.45 -8.56 -6.79
CA ALA A 175 3.85 -8.27 -8.15
C ALA A 175 3.36 -9.34 -9.14
N GLY A 176 3.53 -10.63 -8.81
CA GLY A 176 3.08 -11.75 -9.63
C GLY A 176 1.56 -11.81 -9.77
N CYS A 177 0.82 -11.73 -8.66
CA CYS A 177 -0.64 -11.66 -8.64
C CYS A 177 -1.16 -10.42 -9.36
N GLY A 178 -0.49 -9.28 -9.21
CA GLY A 178 -0.80 -8.05 -9.92
C GLY A 178 -0.68 -8.19 -11.43
N TRP A 179 0.41 -8.79 -11.89
CA TRP A 179 0.62 -9.11 -13.31
C TRP A 179 -0.44 -10.06 -13.84
N ALA A 180 -0.70 -11.16 -13.13
CA ALA A 180 -1.72 -12.12 -13.48
C ALA A 180 -3.11 -11.46 -13.55
N ALA A 181 -3.45 -10.63 -12.56
CA ALA A 181 -4.69 -9.87 -12.50
C ALA A 181 -4.87 -8.96 -13.73
N LEU A 182 -3.83 -8.22 -14.12
CA LEU A 182 -3.84 -7.40 -15.33
C LEU A 182 -4.04 -8.23 -16.60
N ALA A 183 -3.37 -9.38 -16.70
CA ALA A 183 -3.53 -10.30 -17.82
C ALA A 183 -4.95 -10.90 -17.88
N PHE A 184 -5.53 -11.28 -16.75
CA PHE A 184 -6.91 -11.77 -16.66
C PHE A 184 -7.93 -10.72 -17.07
N VAL A 185 -7.81 -9.48 -16.59
CA VAL A 185 -8.70 -8.37 -16.99
C VAL A 185 -8.58 -8.06 -18.48
N ALA A 186 -7.38 -8.14 -19.05
CA ALA A 186 -7.18 -7.93 -20.49
C ALA A 186 -7.82 -9.01 -21.37
N ARG A 187 -7.90 -10.26 -20.87
CA ARG A 187 -8.42 -11.42 -21.63
C ARG A 187 -9.90 -11.72 -21.38
N SER A 188 -10.48 -11.25 -20.27
CA SER A 188 -11.87 -11.55 -19.90
C SER A 188 -12.86 -11.17 -21.02
N PRO A 189 -13.76 -12.07 -21.46
CA PRO A 189 -14.87 -11.72 -22.35
C PRO A 189 -15.87 -10.87 -21.55
N LEU A 190 -16.13 -9.65 -22.00
CA LEU A 190 -17.19 -8.80 -21.45
C LEU A 190 -18.35 -8.77 -22.44
N SER A 191 -19.56 -8.62 -21.94
CA SER A 191 -20.81 -8.72 -22.69
C SER A 191 -21.42 -7.40 -23.14
N GLU A 192 -20.79 -6.28 -22.76
CA GLU A 192 -21.31 -4.93 -23.05
C GLU A 192 -20.93 -4.42 -24.46
N PRO A 193 -21.54 -3.34 -24.98
CA PRO A 193 -21.04 -2.66 -26.18
C PRO A 193 -19.56 -2.26 -26.05
N TRP A 194 -18.82 -2.26 -27.16
CA TRP A 194 -17.35 -2.18 -27.17
C TRP A 194 -16.79 -0.99 -26.36
N GLU A 195 -17.44 0.17 -26.40
CA GLU A 195 -17.03 1.40 -25.69
C GLU A 195 -17.09 1.22 -24.17
N HIS A 196 -18.18 0.63 -23.68
CA HIS A 196 -18.39 0.33 -22.26
C HIS A 196 -17.45 -0.78 -21.77
N GLN A 197 -17.12 -1.75 -22.63
CA GLN A 197 -16.10 -2.76 -22.30
C GLN A 197 -14.71 -2.14 -22.12
N ALA A 198 -14.31 -1.23 -23.00
CA ALA A 198 -13.00 -0.59 -22.95
C ALA A 198 -12.86 0.30 -21.70
N SER A 199 -13.89 1.08 -21.35
CA SER A 199 -13.90 1.92 -20.14
C SER A 199 -13.84 1.07 -18.86
N THR A 200 -14.62 -0.01 -18.78
CA THR A 200 -14.61 -0.94 -17.65
C THR A 200 -13.24 -1.61 -17.47
N ARG A 201 -12.62 -2.11 -18.55
CA ARG A 201 -11.27 -2.70 -18.49
C ARG A 201 -10.24 -1.70 -18.01
N ARG A 202 -10.28 -0.47 -18.54
CA ARG A 202 -9.36 0.60 -18.13
C ARG A 202 -9.50 0.94 -16.65
N THR A 203 -10.72 1.02 -16.14
CA THR A 203 -10.98 1.27 -14.72
C THR A 203 -10.49 0.12 -13.84
N ARG A 204 -10.76 -1.14 -14.22
CA ARG A 204 -10.28 -2.32 -13.47
C ARG A 204 -8.76 -2.43 -13.46
N SER A 205 -8.11 -2.32 -14.62
CA SER A 205 -6.65 -2.36 -14.73
C SER A 205 -5.99 -1.22 -13.96
N ARG A 206 -6.59 -0.02 -13.97
CA ARG A 206 -6.14 1.10 -13.14
C ARG A 206 -6.29 0.79 -11.66
N ASN A 207 -7.43 0.27 -11.21
CA ASN A 207 -7.65 -0.07 -9.80
C ASN A 207 -6.64 -1.12 -9.31
N ILE A 208 -6.30 -2.11 -10.14
CA ILE A 208 -5.25 -3.10 -9.83
C ILE A 208 -3.89 -2.41 -9.67
N ALA A 209 -3.49 -1.55 -10.62
CA ALA A 209 -2.21 -0.85 -10.55
C ALA A 209 -2.12 0.10 -9.35
N VAL A 210 -3.22 0.80 -9.05
CA VAL A 210 -3.37 1.67 -7.87
C VAL A 210 -3.28 0.86 -6.59
N ALA A 211 -3.95 -0.30 -6.50
CA ALA A 211 -3.92 -1.18 -5.33
C ALA A 211 -2.51 -1.71 -5.02
N ILE A 212 -1.78 -2.14 -6.04
CA ILE A 212 -0.37 -2.57 -5.90
C ILE A 212 0.48 -1.42 -5.38
N THR A 213 0.36 -0.25 -6.01
CA THR A 213 1.11 0.96 -5.62
C THR A 213 0.76 1.39 -4.20
N ALA A 214 -0.50 1.29 -3.80
CA ALA A 214 -0.99 1.63 -2.48
C ALA A 214 -0.41 0.71 -1.40
N ALA A 215 -0.46 -0.61 -1.62
CA ALA A 215 0.11 -1.60 -0.71
C ALA A 215 1.63 -1.42 -0.53
N LEU A 216 2.35 -1.23 -1.64
CA LEU A 216 3.80 -0.97 -1.62
C LEU A 216 4.13 0.35 -0.90
N SER A 217 3.35 1.41 -1.14
CA SER A 217 3.54 2.70 -0.47
C SER A 217 3.33 2.58 1.05
N LEU A 218 2.27 1.91 1.49
CA LEU A 218 2.03 1.67 2.92
C LEU A 218 3.17 0.88 3.56
N HIS A 219 3.58 -0.22 2.92
CA HIS A 219 4.67 -1.06 3.41
C HIS A 219 5.99 -0.28 3.49
N LEU A 220 6.34 0.48 2.45
CA LEU A 220 7.52 1.35 2.46
C LEU A 220 7.45 2.41 3.58
N GLY A 221 6.26 2.97 3.83
CA GLY A 221 6.04 3.87 4.96
C GLY A 221 6.38 3.23 6.30
N LEU A 222 6.03 1.95 6.51
CA LEU A 222 6.39 1.19 7.72
C LEU A 222 7.89 0.94 7.84
N ILE A 223 8.56 0.56 6.74
CA ILE A 223 10.03 0.38 6.73
C ILE A 223 10.72 1.69 7.13
N LEU A 224 10.36 2.80 6.49
CA LEU A 224 10.94 4.11 6.77
C LEU A 224 10.65 4.58 8.21
N GLY A 225 9.46 4.27 8.74
CA GLY A 225 9.10 4.56 10.13
C GLY A 225 9.94 3.75 11.12
N SER A 226 10.19 2.47 10.82
CA SER A 226 11.10 1.64 11.63
C SER A 226 12.52 2.20 11.60
N LEU A 227 13.05 2.54 10.43
CA LEU A 227 14.38 3.12 10.30
C LEU A 227 14.48 4.49 10.99
N ALA A 228 13.43 5.31 10.94
CA ALA A 228 13.36 6.56 11.69
C ALA A 228 13.46 6.31 13.20
N GLY A 229 12.71 5.34 13.73
CA GLY A 229 12.82 4.96 15.14
C GLY A 229 14.23 4.47 15.51
N THR A 230 14.84 3.64 14.66
CA THR A 230 16.23 3.21 14.87
C THR A 230 17.21 4.38 14.84
N SER A 231 17.00 5.37 13.97
CA SER A 231 17.88 6.56 13.87
C SER A 231 17.84 7.46 15.11
N THR A 232 16.76 7.41 15.91
CA THR A 232 16.65 8.16 17.17
C THR A 232 17.35 7.50 18.35
N LEU A 233 17.96 6.32 18.14
CA LEU A 233 18.68 5.63 19.20
C LEU A 233 19.85 6.50 19.69
N GLN A 234 19.83 6.80 20.98
CA GLN A 234 20.88 7.54 21.67
C GLN A 234 21.26 6.80 22.95
N GLY A 235 22.55 6.77 23.25
CA GLY A 235 23.10 6.30 24.51
C GLY A 235 23.95 7.38 25.14
N GLY A 236 24.04 7.38 26.46
CA GLY A 236 24.93 8.31 27.17
C GLY A 236 25.60 7.62 28.34
N MET A 237 26.80 8.09 28.67
CA MET A 237 27.45 7.75 29.93
C MET A 237 27.85 9.01 30.68
N PRO A 238 27.53 9.09 31.99
CA PRO A 238 28.08 10.12 32.83
C PRO A 238 29.60 9.92 32.96
N THR A 239 30.36 11.00 32.83
CA THR A 239 31.80 10.98 33.11
C THR A 239 32.13 11.95 34.23
N ASP A 240 33.00 11.51 35.15
CA ASP A 240 33.34 12.25 36.37
C ASP A 240 34.04 13.60 36.11
N SER A 241 34.55 13.84 34.89
CA SER A 241 35.36 15.01 34.55
C SER A 241 34.91 15.80 33.32
N ALA A 242 34.08 15.24 32.42
CA ALA A 242 33.69 15.89 31.16
C ALA A 242 32.17 16.05 30.98
N GLY A 243 31.35 15.64 31.96
CA GLY A 243 29.89 15.64 31.85
C GLY A 243 29.35 14.43 31.08
N ASP A 244 28.07 14.48 30.70
CA ASP A 244 27.43 13.36 29.98
C ASP A 244 27.92 13.30 28.52
N ILE A 245 28.58 12.21 28.14
CA ILE A 245 28.92 11.94 26.74
C ILE A 245 27.76 11.20 26.10
N THR A 246 27.06 11.84 25.17
CA THR A 246 25.97 11.23 24.41
C THR A 246 26.44 10.80 23.01
N VAL A 247 26.16 9.56 22.62
CA VAL A 247 26.39 9.03 21.28
C VAL A 247 25.05 8.66 20.65
N GLN A 248 24.86 9.09 19.41
CA GLN A 248 23.65 8.83 18.63
C GLN A 248 23.92 7.78 17.55
N ALA A 249 22.85 7.21 16.98
CA ALA A 249 22.96 6.33 15.84
C ALA A 249 23.74 7.00 14.68
N PRO A 250 24.55 6.25 13.89
CA PRO A 250 25.38 6.81 12.82
C PRO A 250 24.60 7.60 11.74
N PHE A 251 23.30 7.38 11.66
CA PHE A 251 22.40 7.99 10.68
C PHE A 251 21.30 8.84 11.35
N ALA A 252 21.51 9.32 12.59
CA ALA A 252 20.58 10.19 13.31
C ALA A 252 20.24 11.49 12.55
N ALA A 253 21.19 12.02 11.75
CA ALA A 253 20.92 13.18 10.90
C ALA A 253 19.79 12.95 9.87
N LEU A 254 19.48 11.69 9.53
CA LEU A 254 18.41 11.33 8.60
C LEU A 254 17.03 11.19 9.26
N THR A 255 16.92 11.27 10.59
CA THR A 255 15.64 11.09 11.31
C THR A 255 14.50 11.95 10.73
N PRO A 256 14.67 13.26 10.48
CA PRO A 256 13.57 14.08 9.97
C PRO A 256 13.11 13.64 8.59
N LEU A 257 14.06 13.28 7.71
CA LEU A 257 13.78 12.83 6.36
C LEU A 257 13.06 11.47 6.36
N LEU A 258 13.53 10.51 7.17
CA LEU A 258 12.91 9.18 7.30
C LEU A 258 11.50 9.29 7.87
N SER A 259 11.31 10.10 8.90
CA SER A 259 10.00 10.33 9.54
C SER A 259 9.01 11.00 8.58
N ALA A 260 9.44 12.07 7.90
CA ALA A 260 8.59 12.76 6.93
C ALA A 260 8.24 11.84 5.76
N SER A 261 9.21 11.09 5.22
CA SER A 261 8.98 10.15 4.13
C SER A 261 8.03 9.03 4.55
N SER A 262 8.19 8.47 5.75
CA SER A 262 7.28 7.48 6.31
C SER A 262 5.83 8.00 6.31
N PHE A 263 5.62 9.22 6.81
CA PHE A 263 4.31 9.85 6.85
C PHE A 263 3.73 10.09 5.45
N VAL A 264 4.55 10.58 4.52
CA VAL A 264 4.15 10.83 3.13
C VAL A 264 3.71 9.52 2.46
N PHE A 265 4.52 8.47 2.53
CA PHE A 265 4.20 7.18 1.91
C PHE A 265 2.96 6.53 2.53
N ALA A 266 2.78 6.64 3.86
CA ALA A 266 1.57 6.20 4.52
C ALA A 266 0.33 6.99 4.04
N ALA A 267 0.44 8.31 3.92
CA ALA A 267 -0.63 9.17 3.45
C ALA A 267 -1.00 8.90 1.98
N VAL A 268 0.00 8.73 1.11
CA VAL A 268 -0.20 8.35 -0.29
C VAL A 268 -0.86 6.99 -0.40
N GLY A 269 -0.39 5.98 0.35
CA GLY A 269 -0.98 4.64 0.34
C GLY A 269 -2.47 4.66 0.68
N ILE A 270 -2.88 5.41 1.71
CA ILE A 270 -4.30 5.57 2.07
C ILE A 270 -5.08 6.32 1.01
N ALA A 271 -4.53 7.43 0.49
CA ALA A 271 -5.18 8.20 -0.56
C ALA A 271 -5.47 7.33 -1.79
N LEU A 272 -4.52 6.48 -2.17
CA LEU A 272 -4.66 5.54 -3.27
C LEU A 272 -5.72 4.47 -2.99
N TRP A 273 -5.74 3.87 -1.79
CA TRP A 273 -6.80 2.91 -1.43
C TRP A 273 -8.20 3.52 -1.43
N LEU A 274 -8.35 4.72 -0.86
CA LEU A 274 -9.61 5.45 -0.93
C LEU A 274 -10.00 5.77 -2.38
N SER A 275 -9.03 6.07 -3.24
CA SER A 275 -9.33 6.28 -4.66
C SER A 275 -9.91 5.04 -5.35
N VAL A 276 -9.51 3.83 -4.92
CA VAL A 276 -10.11 2.56 -5.37
C VAL A 276 -11.55 2.45 -4.87
N THR A 277 -11.81 2.70 -3.58
CA THR A 277 -13.16 2.72 -3.01
C THR A 277 -14.06 3.69 -3.77
N LEU A 278 -13.56 4.88 -4.05
CA LEU A 278 -14.34 5.96 -4.66
C LEU A 278 -14.62 5.74 -6.16
N THR A 279 -14.05 4.71 -6.79
CA THR A 279 -14.47 4.29 -8.14
C THR A 279 -15.88 3.69 -8.17
N ALA A 280 -16.42 3.33 -7.01
CA ALA A 280 -17.77 2.83 -6.82
C ALA A 280 -18.83 3.94 -6.68
N VAL A 281 -18.42 5.21 -6.57
CA VAL A 281 -19.34 6.33 -6.37
C VAL A 281 -19.85 6.81 -7.73
N PRO A 282 -21.17 6.80 -7.97
CA PRO A 282 -21.73 7.34 -9.20
C PRO A 282 -21.43 8.83 -9.33
N VAL A 283 -21.00 9.26 -10.51
CA VAL A 283 -20.97 10.69 -10.84
C VAL A 283 -22.40 11.09 -11.23
N PRO A 284 -23.01 12.12 -10.61
CA PRO A 284 -24.29 12.65 -11.07
C PRO A 284 -24.15 13.02 -12.54
N GLY A 285 -24.85 12.28 -13.40
CA GLY A 285 -24.84 12.56 -14.83
C GLY A 285 -25.35 13.97 -15.05
N ARG A 286 -24.65 14.76 -15.87
CA ARG A 286 -25.33 15.84 -16.60
C ARG A 286 -26.48 15.16 -17.32
N VAL A 287 -27.71 15.38 -16.85
CA VAL A 287 -28.91 15.00 -17.56
C VAL A 287 -28.75 15.60 -18.94
N ARG A 288 -28.39 14.78 -19.92
CA ARG A 288 -28.42 15.19 -21.32
C ARG A 288 -29.90 15.43 -21.56
N ARG A 289 -30.34 16.70 -21.52
CA ARG A 289 -31.64 17.09 -22.04
C ARG A 289 -31.64 16.59 -23.46
N THR A 290 -32.24 15.44 -23.69
CA THR A 290 -32.79 15.06 -24.98
C THR A 290 -33.84 16.11 -25.25
N THR A 291 -33.44 17.22 -25.86
CA THR A 291 -34.37 18.05 -26.62
C THR A 291 -34.93 17.14 -27.69
N SER A 292 -36.10 16.58 -27.41
CA SER A 292 -37.00 16.09 -28.44
C SER A 292 -37.37 17.29 -29.29
N ALA A 293 -36.62 17.54 -30.35
CA ALA A 293 -37.15 18.27 -31.50
C ALA A 293 -38.13 17.31 -32.19
N LEU A 294 -39.34 17.22 -31.63
CA LEU A 294 -40.50 16.75 -32.34
C LEU A 294 -40.98 17.90 -33.22
N ALA A 295 -41.01 17.62 -34.52
CA ALA A 295 -41.99 18.09 -35.49
C ALA A 295 -42.26 19.61 -35.60
N SER A 296 -41.77 20.18 -36.70
CA SER A 296 -42.59 21.00 -37.60
C SER A 296 -42.03 20.89 -39.01
#